data_AF-A0AAD8DS47-F1
#
_entry.id   AF-A0AAD8DS47-F1
#
_cell.length_a   1.000
_cell.length_b   1.000
_cell.length_c   1.000
_cell.angle_alpha   90.00
_cell.angle_beta   90.00
_cell.angle_gamma   90.00
#
_symmetry.space_group_name_H-M   'P 1'
#
loop_
_entity.id
_entity.type
_entity.pdbx_description
1 polymer ?
#
loop_
_entity_poly.entity_id
_entity_poly.type
_entity_poly.pdbx_seq_one_letter_code
_entity_poly.pdbx_strand_id
1 'polypeptide(L)'
;MELDDGNSTGSTNLTGFDIVTSRRGKPVLLRGGYSYNKRRTYKDNSTKWLCTKRNICKAILVTSGNNAILKDDKHDCKADFASNQLQIELEKCTKKVTTDVTVSISKTVREAVAEITDNTSLDLITKLSNRKNIERKLYRKRNSSRAVKKVFVTEMSEGSQ
;
A
#
# COMPACT_ATOMS: atom_id res chain seq x y z
N MET A 1 -9.45 -5.86 41.95
CA MET A 1 -10.45 -6.26 40.95
C MET A 1 -10.20 -5.38 39.75
N GLU A 2 -9.35 -5.87 38.86
CA GLU A 2 -9.06 -5.26 37.56
C GLU A 2 -10.29 -5.40 36.67
N LEU A 3 -10.57 -4.41 35.83
CA LEU A 3 -10.72 -4.62 34.38
C LEU A 3 -10.29 -3.36 33.62
N ASP A 4 -9.19 -3.56 32.90
CA ASP A 4 -8.65 -2.86 31.74
C ASP A 4 -9.73 -2.38 30.74
N ASP A 5 -9.71 -1.10 30.37
CA ASP A 5 -10.26 -0.61 29.10
C ASP A 5 -9.09 -0.22 28.17
N GLY A 6 -8.34 -1.23 27.75
CA GLY A 6 -7.53 -1.16 26.55
C GLY A 6 -8.42 -1.27 25.32
N ASN A 7 -8.47 -0.22 24.49
CA ASN A 7 -8.29 -0.28 23.02
C ASN A 7 -8.71 1.03 22.34
N SER A 8 -7.74 1.77 21.80
CA SER A 8 -7.97 2.65 20.64
C SER A 8 -6.79 2.52 19.69
N THR A 9 -6.61 1.28 19.23
CA THR A 9 -5.71 0.96 18.12
C THR A 9 -6.47 1.18 16.83
N GLY A 10 -6.30 2.34 16.20
CA GLY A 10 -6.91 2.60 14.90
C GLY A 10 -6.98 4.08 14.54
N SER A 11 -5.83 4.72 14.34
CA SER A 11 -5.79 6.02 13.66
C SER A 11 -6.30 5.87 12.23
N THR A 12 -7.62 5.91 12.06
CA THR A 12 -8.25 6.18 10.77
C THR A 12 -7.90 7.60 10.41
N ASN A 13 -7.02 7.75 9.43
CA ASN A 13 -6.65 9.05 8.85
C ASN A 13 -7.93 9.88 8.60
N LEU A 14 -8.08 10.99 9.30
CA LEU A 14 -9.11 12.01 9.05
C LEU A 14 -8.83 12.81 7.75
N THR A 15 -7.81 12.41 7.00
CA THR A 15 -7.43 12.99 5.72
C THR A 15 -8.22 12.27 4.64
N GLY A 16 -9.02 12.98 3.84
CA GLY A 16 -9.87 12.40 2.79
C GLY A 16 -9.12 11.77 1.60
N PHE A 17 -7.94 11.20 1.82
CA PHE A 17 -7.09 10.50 0.86
C PHE A 17 -6.13 9.55 1.59
N ASP A 18 -5.60 8.58 0.86
CA ASP A 18 -4.54 7.66 1.31
C ASP A 18 -3.24 7.91 0.57
N ILE A 19 -2.10 7.72 1.24
CA ILE A 19 -0.78 7.65 0.59
C ILE A 19 -0.27 6.22 0.70
N VAL A 20 -0.03 5.63 -0.47
CA VAL A 20 0.47 4.27 -0.63
C VAL A 20 1.78 4.26 -1.39
N THR A 21 2.49 3.13 -1.33
CA THR A 21 3.74 2.96 -2.05
C THR A 21 3.47 2.30 -3.41
N SER A 22 3.93 2.92 -4.51
CA SER A 22 3.89 2.28 -5.83
C SER A 22 4.82 1.07 -5.90
N ARG A 23 4.65 0.25 -6.95
CA ARG A 23 5.56 -0.88 -7.26
C ARG A 23 7.04 -0.46 -7.36
N ARG A 24 7.32 0.80 -7.70
CA ARG A 24 8.68 1.35 -7.83
C ARG A 24 9.17 2.06 -6.56
N GLY A 25 8.46 1.93 -5.44
CA GLY A 25 8.83 2.55 -4.17
C GLY A 25 8.55 4.06 -4.08
N LYS A 26 7.81 4.64 -5.04
CA LYS A 26 7.44 6.05 -5.03
C LYS A 26 6.05 6.26 -4.42
N PRO A 27 5.80 7.35 -3.68
CA PRO A 27 4.50 7.62 -3.09
C PRO A 27 3.45 7.90 -4.17
N VAL A 28 2.25 7.36 -3.96
CA VAL A 28 1.06 7.59 -4.76
C VAL A 28 -0.06 8.01 -3.83
N LEU A 29 -0.74 9.11 -4.16
CA LEU A 29 -1.92 9.57 -3.44
C LEU A 29 -3.16 8.98 -4.09
N LEU A 30 -4.08 8.45 -3.29
CA LEU A 30 -5.33 7.85 -3.72
C LEU A 30 -6.51 8.62 -3.11
N ARG A 31 -7.42 9.10 -3.96
CA ARG A 31 -8.61 9.85 -3.54
C ARG A 31 -9.72 9.77 -4.58
N GLY A 32 -10.95 9.50 -4.15
CA GLY A 32 -12.13 9.56 -5.02
C GLY A 32 -12.04 8.62 -6.24
N GLY A 33 -11.39 7.46 -6.09
CA GLY A 33 -11.14 6.55 -7.21
C GLY A 33 -10.05 7.01 -8.19
N TYR A 34 -9.38 8.15 -7.94
CA TYR A 34 -8.25 8.63 -8.73
C TYR A 34 -6.93 8.36 -8.01
N SER A 35 -5.87 8.25 -8.80
CA SER A 35 -4.50 8.07 -8.31
C SER A 35 -3.60 9.15 -8.85
N TYR A 36 -2.67 9.62 -8.02
CA TYR A 36 -1.79 10.74 -8.35
C TYR A 36 -0.34 10.43 -8.00
N ASN A 37 0.58 10.75 -8.91
CA ASN A 37 2.01 10.69 -8.69
C ASN A 37 2.50 12.01 -8.06
N LYS A 38 3.36 11.91 -7.05
CA LYS A 38 4.05 13.09 -6.48
C LYS A 38 4.90 13.76 -7.55
N ARG A 39 4.71 15.06 -7.77
CA ARG A 39 5.52 15.85 -8.72
C ARG A 39 6.62 16.63 -8.03
N ARG A 40 6.28 17.41 -6.99
CA ARG A 40 7.22 18.18 -6.17
C ARG A 40 6.61 18.58 -4.85
N THR A 41 7.45 18.80 -3.85
CA THR A 41 7.10 19.50 -2.61
C THR A 41 7.67 20.91 -2.70
N TYR A 42 6.90 21.90 -2.30
CA TYR A 42 7.24 23.32 -2.30
C TYR A 42 7.90 23.72 -0.97
N LYS A 43 8.41 24.96 -0.91
CA LYS A 43 9.06 25.51 0.29
C LYS A 43 8.10 25.66 1.48
N ASP A 44 6.81 25.86 1.20
CA ASP A 44 5.73 25.94 2.20
C ASP A 44 5.22 24.55 2.66
N ASN A 45 5.97 23.49 2.37
CA ASN A 45 5.62 22.08 2.60
C ASN A 45 4.37 21.59 1.87
N SER A 46 3.76 22.39 0.99
CA SER A 46 2.69 21.88 0.13
C SER A 46 3.26 20.92 -0.92
N THR A 47 2.49 19.92 -1.33
CA THR A 47 2.90 18.92 -2.32
C THR A 47 1.95 18.93 -3.50
N LYS A 48 2.52 19.06 -4.71
CA LYS A 48 1.80 18.93 -5.97
C LYS A 48 1.78 17.48 -6.43
N TRP A 49 0.59 16.99 -6.72
CA TRP A 49 0.30 15.65 -7.22
C TRP A 49 -0.36 15.76 -8.60
N LEU A 50 0.01 14.87 -9.52
CA LEU A 50 -0.53 14.83 -10.89
C LEU A 50 -1.25 13.51 -11.10
N CYS A 51 -2.42 13.54 -11.76
CA CYS A 51 -3.13 12.33 -12.14
C CYS A 51 -2.19 11.35 -12.87
N THR A 52 -2.26 10.06 -12.51
CA THR A 52 -1.43 9.01 -13.11
C THR A 52 -1.73 8.83 -14.59
N LYS A 53 -2.98 9.10 -15.03
CA LYS A 53 -3.42 9.05 -16.43
C LYS A 53 -3.08 10.35 -17.20
N ARG A 54 -1.85 10.86 -17.04
CA ARG A 54 -1.42 12.20 -17.51
C ARG A 54 -1.56 12.44 -19.02
N ASN A 55 -1.54 11.36 -19.82
CA ASN A 55 -1.69 11.45 -21.27
C ASN A 55 -3.09 11.94 -21.67
N ILE A 56 -4.11 11.62 -20.87
CA ILE A 56 -5.52 11.93 -21.15
C ILE A 56 -6.18 12.82 -20.08
N CYS A 57 -5.54 13.03 -18.93
CA CYS A 57 -6.07 13.85 -17.85
C CYS A 57 -4.97 14.77 -17.29
N LYS A 58 -5.27 16.06 -17.13
CA LYS A 58 -4.32 17.05 -16.58
C LYS A 58 -4.61 17.43 -15.13
N ALA A 59 -5.56 16.76 -14.47
CA ALA A 59 -5.95 17.06 -13.10
C ALA A 59 -4.77 17.08 -12.12
N ILE A 60 -4.76 18.13 -11.30
CA ILE A 60 -3.78 18.39 -10.26
C ILE A 60 -4.48 18.35 -8.91
N LEU A 61 -3.83 17.71 -7.95
CA LEU A 61 -4.20 17.79 -6.55
C LEU A 61 -3.03 18.41 -5.77
N VAL A 62 -3.34 19.30 -4.83
CA VAL A 62 -2.33 19.92 -3.95
C VAL A 62 -2.70 19.64 -2.50
N THR A 63 -1.76 19.07 -1.75
CA THR A 63 -1.91 18.87 -0.30
C THR A 63 -1.01 19.83 0.47
N SER A 64 -1.40 20.22 1.68
CA SER A 64 -0.52 20.91 2.62
C SER A 64 0.45 19.93 3.30
N GLY A 65 1.43 20.46 4.03
CA GLY A 65 2.32 19.65 4.87
C GLY A 65 1.58 18.93 6.02
N ASN A 66 0.42 19.44 6.42
CA ASN A 66 -0.45 18.86 7.45
C ASN A 66 -1.51 17.92 6.86
N ASN A 67 -1.27 17.39 5.65
CA ASN A 67 -2.17 16.48 4.94
C ASN A 67 -3.59 17.04 4.69
N ALA A 68 -3.76 18.37 4.59
CA ALA A 68 -5.02 18.98 4.15
C ALA A 68 -5.05 19.11 2.62
N ILE A 69 -6.23 19.07 2.00
CA ILE A 69 -6.39 19.30 0.56
C ILE A 69 -6.51 20.81 0.32
N LEU A 70 -5.58 21.37 -0.45
CA LEU A 70 -5.57 22.79 -0.83
C LEU A 70 -6.19 23.02 -2.21
N LYS A 71 -6.12 22.02 -3.08
CA LYS A 71 -6.68 22.06 -4.44
C LYS A 71 -7.00 20.64 -4.92
N ASP A 72 -8.14 20.48 -5.60
CA ASP A 72 -8.60 19.22 -6.19
C ASP A 72 -9.26 19.51 -7.55
N ASP A 73 -8.52 19.32 -8.65
CA ASP A 73 -9.05 19.56 -10.00
C ASP A 73 -10.04 18.46 -10.43
N LYS A 74 -11.01 18.84 -11.27
CA LYS A 74 -11.89 17.89 -11.96
C LYS A 74 -11.08 16.97 -12.89
N HIS A 75 -11.57 15.75 -13.08
CA HIS A 75 -10.93 14.75 -13.94
C HIS A 75 -11.69 14.53 -15.24
N ASP A 76 -10.93 14.39 -16.32
CA ASP A 76 -11.43 13.96 -17.63
C ASP A 76 -11.24 12.44 -17.84
N CYS A 77 -10.73 11.73 -16.82
CA CYS A 77 -10.53 10.28 -16.88
C CYS A 77 -11.51 9.53 -15.97
N LYS A 78 -11.72 8.24 -16.27
CA LYS A 78 -12.56 7.37 -15.45
C LYS A 78 -11.89 7.07 -14.11
N ALA A 79 -12.65 7.21 -13.01
CA ALA A 79 -12.26 6.74 -11.68
C ALA A 79 -12.13 5.21 -11.65
N ASP A 80 -11.17 4.69 -10.88
CA ASP A 80 -10.92 3.27 -10.66
C ASP A 80 -10.85 2.97 -9.16
N PHE A 81 -12.03 2.96 -8.54
CA PHE A 81 -12.21 2.66 -7.12
C PHE A 81 -11.66 1.29 -6.75
N ALA A 82 -11.86 0.29 -7.61
CA ALA A 82 -11.36 -1.06 -7.39
C ALA A 82 -9.83 -1.08 -7.30
N SER A 83 -9.11 -0.49 -8.25
CA SER A 83 -7.63 -0.46 -8.17
C SER A 83 -7.15 0.29 -6.92
N ASN A 84 -7.78 1.42 -6.59
CA ASN A 84 -7.42 2.20 -5.42
C ASN A 84 -7.62 1.41 -4.13
N GLN A 85 -8.80 0.81 -3.94
CA GLN A 85 -9.11 0.02 -2.75
C GLN A 85 -8.14 -1.14 -2.59
N LEU A 86 -7.89 -1.87 -3.67
CA LEU A 86 -6.93 -2.97 -3.66
C LEU A 86 -5.53 -2.49 -3.26
N GLN A 87 -5.09 -1.34 -3.75
CA GLN A 87 -3.77 -0.81 -3.42
C GLN A 87 -3.68 -0.37 -1.95
N ILE A 88 -4.75 0.19 -1.39
CA ILE A 88 -4.85 0.52 0.04
C ILE A 88 -4.74 -0.74 0.89
N GLU A 89 -5.52 -1.77 0.58
CA GLU A 89 -5.50 -3.02 1.34
C GLU A 89 -4.16 -3.75 1.24
N LEU A 90 -3.53 -3.75 0.06
CA LEU A 90 -2.19 -4.29 -0.10
C LEU A 90 -1.13 -3.50 0.69
N GLU A 91 -1.25 -2.18 0.78
CA GLU A 91 -0.35 -1.37 1.61
C GLU A 91 -0.53 -1.70 3.10
N LYS A 92 -1.78 -1.86 3.58
CA LYS A 92 -2.06 -2.30 4.95
C LYS A 92 -1.44 -3.66 5.25
N CYS A 93 -1.65 -4.64 4.37
CA CYS A 93 -1.04 -5.96 4.48
C CYS A 93 0.49 -5.86 4.50
N THR A 94 1.06 -5.06 3.61
CA THR A 94 2.51 -4.86 3.51
C THR A 94 3.06 -4.31 4.82
N LYS A 95 2.45 -3.24 5.36
CA LYS A 95 2.85 -2.64 6.64
C LYS A 95 2.77 -3.66 7.77
N LYS A 96 1.63 -4.37 7.90
CA LYS A 96 1.42 -5.40 8.94
C LYS A 96 2.53 -6.45 8.92
N VAL A 97 2.82 -7.05 7.77
CA VAL A 97 3.82 -8.14 7.67
C VAL A 97 5.27 -7.66 7.75
N THR A 98 5.54 -6.39 7.44
CA THR A 98 6.89 -5.82 7.57
C THR A 98 7.18 -5.33 8.99
N THR A 99 6.15 -4.89 9.72
CA THR A 99 6.27 -4.38 11.09
C THR A 99 6.25 -5.51 12.11
N ASP A 100 5.34 -6.46 11.97
CA ASP A 100 5.27 -7.64 12.84
C ASP A 100 5.66 -8.89 12.04
N VAL A 101 6.84 -9.44 12.34
CA VAL A 101 7.38 -10.60 11.63
C VAL A 101 6.74 -11.92 12.06
N THR A 102 6.04 -11.94 13.20
CA THR A 102 5.40 -13.13 13.76
C THR A 102 4.11 -13.47 13.03
N VAL A 103 3.49 -12.48 12.36
CA VAL A 103 2.26 -12.72 11.61
C VAL A 103 2.51 -13.67 10.44
N SER A 104 1.59 -14.62 10.29
CA SER A 104 1.54 -15.45 9.11
C SER A 104 1.09 -14.61 7.90
N ILE A 105 1.96 -14.53 6.88
CA ILE A 105 1.67 -13.81 5.64
C ILE A 105 0.44 -14.43 4.96
N SER A 106 0.38 -15.76 4.84
CA SER A 106 -0.75 -16.43 4.20
C SER A 106 -2.06 -16.21 4.96
N LYS A 107 -2.04 -16.18 6.31
CA LYS A 107 -3.23 -15.83 7.11
C LYS A 107 -3.65 -14.39 6.86
N THR A 108 -2.70 -13.45 6.91
CA THR A 108 -2.95 -12.02 6.67
C THR A 108 -3.56 -11.77 5.30
N VAL A 109 -3.03 -12.39 4.24
CA VAL A 109 -3.57 -12.24 2.88
C VAL A 109 -4.95 -12.85 2.76
N ARG A 110 -5.19 -14.01 3.38
CA ARG A 110 -6.51 -14.66 3.34
C ARG A 110 -7.58 -13.80 4.00
N GLU A 111 -7.28 -13.24 5.17
CA GLU A 111 -8.18 -12.35 5.91
C GLU A 111 -8.52 -11.10 5.08
N ALA A 112 -7.51 -10.43 4.53
CA ALA A 112 -7.73 -9.24 3.70
C ALA A 112 -8.53 -9.56 2.43
N VAL A 113 -8.30 -10.73 1.81
CA VAL A 113 -9.10 -11.16 0.65
C VAL A 113 -10.55 -11.43 1.05
N ALA A 114 -10.79 -12.11 2.17
CA ALA A 114 -12.13 -12.40 2.66
C ALA A 114 -12.93 -11.10 2.92
N GLU A 115 -12.30 -10.14 3.59
CA GLU A 115 -12.92 -8.83 3.87
C GLU A 115 -13.27 -8.06 2.59
N ILE A 116 -12.43 -8.15 1.55
CA ILE A 116 -12.72 -7.53 0.25
C ILE A 116 -13.81 -8.29 -0.50
N THR A 117 -13.82 -9.63 -0.47
CA THR A 117 -14.83 -10.43 -1.19
C THR A 117 -16.22 -10.27 -0.59
N ASP A 118 -16.33 -10.13 0.73
CA ASP A 118 -17.63 -10.00 1.40
C ASP A 118 -18.28 -8.64 1.15
N ASN A 119 -17.45 -7.60 0.95
CA ASN A 119 -17.91 -6.21 0.86
C ASN A 119 -17.83 -5.60 -0.53
N THR A 120 -17.42 -6.34 -1.59
CA THR A 120 -17.12 -5.69 -2.88
C THR A 120 -17.48 -6.42 -4.17
N SER A 121 -17.57 -5.61 -5.23
CA SER A 121 -17.94 -5.98 -6.61
C SER A 121 -16.94 -6.91 -7.31
N LEU A 122 -17.43 -7.68 -8.29
CA LEU A 122 -16.73 -8.69 -9.10
C LEU A 122 -15.37 -8.21 -9.70
N ASP A 123 -15.26 -6.92 -10.00
CA ASP A 123 -14.03 -6.29 -10.52
C ASP A 123 -12.84 -6.38 -9.54
N LEU A 124 -13.08 -6.30 -8.23
CA LEU A 124 -12.02 -6.47 -7.23
C LEU A 124 -11.56 -7.91 -7.13
N ILE A 125 -12.52 -8.85 -7.16
CA ILE A 125 -12.26 -10.29 -7.10
C ILE A 125 -11.34 -10.71 -8.25
N THR A 126 -11.62 -10.21 -9.45
CA THR A 126 -10.80 -10.48 -10.63
C THR A 126 -9.38 -9.95 -10.49
N LYS A 127 -9.20 -8.74 -9.91
CA LYS A 127 -7.86 -8.18 -9.65
C LYS A 127 -7.10 -8.90 -8.51
N LEU A 128 -7.83 -9.50 -7.58
CA LEU A 128 -7.30 -10.30 -6.47
C LEU A 128 -7.01 -11.76 -6.83
N SER A 129 -7.49 -12.23 -7.98
CA SER A 129 -7.44 -13.63 -8.44
C SER A 129 -6.06 -14.31 -8.36
N ASN A 130 -4.97 -13.54 -8.23
CA ASN A 130 -3.62 -14.06 -8.06
C ASN A 130 -3.05 -13.94 -6.63
N ARG A 131 -3.75 -14.53 -5.65
CA ARG A 131 -3.34 -14.60 -4.24
C ARG A 131 -1.87 -15.05 -4.06
N LYS A 132 -1.45 -16.10 -4.77
CA LYS A 132 -0.08 -16.65 -4.68
C LYS A 132 0.99 -15.62 -5.09
N ASN A 133 0.69 -14.72 -6.03
CA ASN A 133 1.59 -13.63 -6.39
C ASN A 133 1.67 -12.56 -5.31
N ILE A 134 0.56 -12.29 -4.62
CA ILE A 134 0.51 -11.34 -3.51
C ILE A 134 1.37 -11.86 -2.35
N GLU A 135 1.16 -13.11 -1.92
CA GLU A 135 1.96 -13.74 -0.86
C GLU A 135 3.46 -13.69 -1.18
N ARG A 136 3.87 -14.13 -2.39
CA ARG A 136 5.28 -14.08 -2.81
C ARG A 136 5.88 -12.67 -2.74
N LYS A 137 5.12 -11.64 -3.12
CA LYS A 137 5.56 -10.24 -3.01
C LYS A 137 5.75 -9.81 -1.55
N LEU A 138 4.81 -10.17 -0.68
CA LEU A 138 4.88 -9.86 0.74
C LEU A 138 6.06 -10.54 1.43
N TYR A 139 6.31 -11.83 1.13
CA TYR A 139 7.50 -12.55 1.60
C TYR A 139 8.78 -11.84 1.17
N ARG A 140 8.90 -11.48 -0.12
CA ARG A 140 10.07 -10.74 -0.63
C ARG A 140 10.24 -9.41 0.09
N LYS A 141 9.16 -8.64 0.25
CA LYS A 141 9.22 -7.32 0.90
C LYS A 141 9.64 -7.42 2.36
N ARG A 142 9.08 -8.37 3.11
CA ARG A 142 9.45 -8.66 4.51
C ARG A 142 10.90 -9.12 4.64
N ASN A 143 11.38 -9.95 3.71
CA ASN A 143 12.77 -10.43 3.75
C ASN A 143 13.75 -9.31 3.36
N SER A 144 13.39 -8.46 2.40
CA SER A 144 14.20 -7.29 2.00
C SER A 144 14.25 -6.21 3.08
N SER A 145 13.17 -5.97 3.83
CA SER A 145 13.17 -4.99 4.93
C SER A 145 14.08 -5.41 6.09
N ARG A 146 14.37 -6.71 6.21
CA ARG A 146 15.24 -7.28 7.23
C ARG A 146 16.73 -7.29 6.86
N ALA A 147 17.11 -6.83 5.67
CA ALA A 147 18.48 -6.96 5.16
C ALA A 147 19.06 -8.38 5.36
N VAL A 148 18.23 -9.42 5.13
CA VAL A 148 18.73 -10.80 5.15
C VAL A 148 19.78 -10.91 4.05
N LYS A 149 21.06 -10.82 4.43
CA LYS A 149 22.18 -11.20 3.58
C LYS A 149 21.81 -12.58 3.05
N LYS A 150 21.71 -12.73 1.73
CA LYS A 150 21.68 -14.06 1.12
C LYS A 150 22.88 -14.80 1.71
N VAL A 151 22.63 -15.75 2.59
CA VAL A 151 23.67 -16.67 3.04
C VAL A 151 24.01 -17.47 1.79
N PHE A 152 25.11 -17.11 1.14
CA PHE A 152 25.77 -18.02 0.24
C PHE A 152 26.25 -19.16 1.13
N VAL A 153 25.59 -20.31 1.02
CA VAL A 153 26.11 -21.54 1.59
C VAL A 153 27.30 -21.89 0.70
N THR A 154 28.50 -21.48 1.11
CA THR A 154 29.73 -22.02 0.54
C THR A 154 29.81 -23.45 1.03
N GLU A 155 29.79 -24.41 0.10
CA GLU A 155 29.99 -25.82 0.39
C GLU A 155 31.23 -26.00 1.27
N MET A 156 31.02 -26.56 2.46
CA MET A 156 32.09 -27.20 3.20
C MET A 156 32.41 -28.49 2.46
N SER A 157 33.52 -28.52 1.74
CA SER A 157 34.15 -29.77 1.34
C SER A 157 34.75 -30.40 2.60
N GLU A 158 34.02 -31.33 3.22
CA GLU A 158 34.59 -32.33 4.11
C GLU A 158 35.39 -33.34 3.29
N GLY A 159 36.51 -33.81 3.84
CA GLY A 159 37.12 -35.07 3.40
C GLY A 159 38.64 -35.04 3.27
N SER A 160 39.32 -35.31 4.37
CA SER A 160 40.71 -35.80 4.40
C SER A 160 40.91 -37.02 3.50
N GLN A 161 42.05 -37.08 2.81
CA GLN A 161 43.09 -38.11 2.99
C GLN A 161 44.41 -37.64 2.36
#